data_AF-A0A1T2KSL6-F1
#
_entry.id   AF-A0A1T2KSL6-F1
#
_cell.length_a   1.000
_cell.length_b   1.000
_cell.length_c   1.000
_cell.angle_alpha   90.00
_cell.angle_beta   90.00
_cell.angle_gamma   90.00
#
_symmetry.space_group_name_H-M   'P 1'
#
loop_
_entity.id
_entity.type
_entity.pdbx_description
1 polymer ?
#
loop_
_entity_poly.entity_id
_entity_poly.type
_entity_poly.pdbx_seq_one_letter_code
_entity_poly.pdbx_strand_id
1 'polypeptide(L)' 'MTSRDKKRQELIEKWVKQGGFRGRINAFCIECIYDPYVKVAWRKQVEKCTAPNCPLFDIRPCSENSLDG' A
#
# COMPACT_ATOMS: atom_id res chain seq x y z
N MET A 1 18.98 -7.23 6.20
CA MET A 1 17.63 -6.63 6.23
C MET A 1 17.72 -5.29 6.94
N THR A 2 17.50 -4.18 6.23
CA THR A 2 17.62 -2.84 6.82
C THR A 2 16.42 -2.51 7.72
N SER A 3 16.55 -1.50 8.59
CA SER A 3 15.43 -1.00 9.40
C SER A 3 14.22 -0.57 8.54
N ARG A 4 14.48 -0.08 7.33
CA ARG A 4 13.44 0.32 6.37
C ARG A 4 12.74 -0.88 5.73
N ASP A 5 13.46 -1.95 5.43
CA ASP A 5 12.85 -3.20 4.94
C ASP A 5 11.94 -3.83 6.01
N LYS A 6 12.34 -3.75 7.29
CA LYS A 6 11.49 -4.16 8.42
C LYS A 6 10.17 -3.40 8.45
N LYS A 7 10.19 -2.09 8.21
CA LYS A 7 8.96 -1.27 8.17
C LYS A 7 7.98 -1.72 7.07
N ARG A 8 8.48 -2.13 5.90
CA ARG A 8 7.61 -2.72 4.85
C ARG A 8 7.00 -4.04 5.33
N GLN A 9 7.81 -4.91 5.92
CA GLN A 9 7.36 -6.20 6.43
C GLN A 9 6.31 -6.06 7.54
N GLU A 10 6.54 -5.19 8.52
CA GLU A 10 5.60 -4.91 9.63
C GLU A 10 4.25 -4.41 9.11
N LEU A 11 4.26 -3.58 8.06
CA LEU A 11 3.04 -3.11 7.42
C LEU A 11 2.28 -4.24 6.72
N ILE A 12 2.97 -5.12 6.00
CA ILE A 12 2.35 -6.30 5.36
C ILE A 12 1.71 -7.19 6.44
N GLU A 13 2.46 -7.53 7.50
CA GLU A 13 1.98 -8.37 8.59
C GLU A 13 0.75 -7.78 9.29
N LYS A 14 0.76 -6.46 9.54
CA LYS A 14 -0.39 -5.75 10.11
C LYS A 14 -1.65 -5.94 9.25
N TRP A 15 -1.57 -5.73 7.95
CA TRP A 15 -2.74 -5.79 7.06
C TRP A 15 -3.20 -7.21 6.76
N VAL A 16 -2.28 -8.18 6.74
CA VAL A 16 -2.62 -9.60 6.72
C VAL A 16 -3.38 -9.98 7.99
N LYS A 17 -2.90 -9.55 9.17
CA LYS A 17 -3.53 -9.85 10.47
C LYS A 17 -4.90 -9.18 10.63
N GLN A 18 -5.10 -7.98 10.07
CA GLN A 18 -6.42 -7.34 10.06
C GLN A 18 -7.48 -8.20 9.34
N GLY A 19 -7.06 -9.01 8.37
CA GLY A 19 -7.94 -9.92 7.64
C GLY A 19 -8.93 -9.20 6.71
N GLY A 20 -9.88 -9.98 6.19
CA GLY A 20 -10.88 -9.50 5.23
C GLY A 20 -10.31 -9.08 3.87
N PHE A 21 -11.19 -8.66 2.97
CA PHE A 21 -10.83 -8.31 1.60
C PHE A 21 -9.92 -7.06 1.55
N ARG A 22 -10.25 -6.02 2.33
CA ARG A 22 -9.48 -4.77 2.36
C ARG A 22 -8.09 -4.95 2.97
N GLY A 23 -7.95 -5.80 4.00
CA GLY A 23 -6.63 -6.13 4.56
C GLY A 23 -5.73 -6.80 3.52
N ARG A 24 -6.25 -7.78 2.78
CA ARG A 24 -5.51 -8.46 1.70
C ARG A 24 -5.10 -7.52 0.57
N ILE A 25 -5.98 -6.63 0.12
CA ILE A 25 -5.66 -5.61 -0.90
C ILE A 25 -4.55 -4.68 -0.41
N ASN A 26 -4.63 -4.20 0.84
CA ASN A 26 -3.63 -3.30 1.40
C ASN A 26 -2.26 -4.00 1.49
N ALA A 27 -2.22 -5.23 1.98
CA ALA A 27 -1.01 -6.04 2.03
C ALA A 27 -0.39 -6.22 0.63
N PHE A 28 -1.19 -6.58 -0.38
CA PHE A 28 -0.73 -6.70 -1.77
C PHE A 28 -0.16 -5.40 -2.32
N CYS A 29 -0.84 -4.26 -2.11
CA CYS A 29 -0.36 -2.99 -2.65
C CYS A 29 0.95 -2.52 -1.98
N ILE A 30 1.10 -2.80 -0.68
CA ILE A 30 2.35 -2.53 0.06
C ILE A 30 3.46 -3.44 -0.45
N GLU A 31 3.16 -4.71 -0.68
CA GLU A 31 4.13 -5.63 -1.28
C GLU A 31 4.56 -5.14 -2.68
N CYS A 32 3.60 -4.75 -3.51
CA CYS A 32 3.82 -4.44 -4.91
C CYS A 32 4.69 -3.19 -5.14
N ILE A 33 4.43 -2.07 -4.44
CA ILE A 33 5.04 -0.78 -4.79
C ILE A 33 5.57 0.05 -3.60
N TYR A 34 5.29 -0.31 -2.34
CA TYR A 34 5.78 0.52 -1.24
C TYR A 34 7.31 0.44 -1.12
N ASP A 35 7.95 1.57 -1.39
CA ASP A 35 9.36 1.82 -1.14
C ASP A 35 9.55 2.53 0.22
N PRO A 36 10.17 1.87 1.21
CA PRO A 36 10.39 2.45 2.53
C PRO A 36 11.52 3.51 2.58
N TYR A 37 12.26 3.72 1.49
CA TYR A 37 13.27 4.77 1.36
C TYR A 37 12.68 6.11 0.89
N VAL A 38 11.49 6.10 0.30
CA VAL A 38 10.78 7.31 -0.10
C VAL A 38 10.07 7.93 1.11
N LYS A 39 10.25 9.23 1.31
CA LYS A 39 9.67 10.00 2.44
C LYS A 39 8.18 10.34 2.25
N VAL A 40 7.38 9.42 1.73
CA VAL A 40 5.90 9.54 1.69
C VAL A 40 5.24 8.28 2.24
N ALA A 41 4.03 8.42 2.76
CA ALA A 41 3.25 7.28 3.26
C ALA A 41 2.94 6.27 2.14
N TRP A 42 2.87 4.98 2.48
CA TRP A 42 2.65 3.89 1.52
C TRP A 42 1.39 4.09 0.66
N ARG A 43 0.28 4.61 1.24
CA ARG A 43 -0.96 4.89 0.49
C ARG A 43 -0.75 5.93 -0.61
N LYS A 44 0.05 6.97 -0.37
CA LYS A 44 0.38 7.97 -1.39
C LYS A 44 1.21 7.38 -2.54
N GLN A 45 2.00 6.34 -2.27
CA GLN A 45 2.76 5.63 -3.32
C GLN A 45 1.82 4.73 -4.14
N VAL A 46 0.90 4.03 -3.46
CA VAL A 46 -0.12 3.19 -4.12
C VAL A 46 -1.07 4.03 -4.97
N GLU A 47 -1.49 5.19 -4.49
CA GLU A 47 -2.32 6.17 -5.23
C GLU A 47 -1.61 6.66 -6.51
N LYS A 48 -0.28 6.80 -6.47
CA LYS A 48 0.55 7.18 -7.62
C LYS A 48 1.00 6.00 -8.48
N CYS A 49 0.56 4.78 -8.21
CA CYS A 49 0.94 3.61 -8.99
C CYS A 49 0.37 3.71 -10.42
N THR A 50 1.26 3.68 -11.41
CA THR A 50 0.96 3.86 -12.84
C THR A 50 0.80 2.53 -13.58
N ALA A 51 0.38 1.46 -12.91
CA ALA A 51 0.13 0.15 -13.52
C ALA A 51 -1.37 0.00 -13.88
N PRO A 52 -1.85 0.52 -15.05
CA PRO A 52 -3.27 0.55 -15.40
C PRO A 52 -3.90 -0.84 -15.53
N ASN A 53 -3.09 -1.86 -15.87
CA ASN A 53 -3.55 -3.23 -16.02
C ASN A 53 -3.57 -4.01 -14.70
N CYS A 54 -3.29 -3.36 -13.56
CA CYS A 54 -3.40 -4.00 -12.26
C CYS A 54 -4.87 -4.39 -12.01
N PRO A 55 -5.18 -5.65 -11.69
CA PRO A 55 -6.57 -6.08 -11.43
C PRO A 55 -7.17 -5.44 -10.18
N LEU A 56 -6.37 -4.76 -9.35
CA LEU A 56 -6.84 -3.99 -8.20
C LEU A 56 -6.95 -2.49 -8.48
N PHE A 57 -6.72 -2.02 -9.71
CA PHE A 57 -6.53 -0.59 -10.04
C PHE A 57 -7.59 0.31 -9.41
N ASP A 58 -8.87 -0.05 -9.55
CA ASP A 58 -10.03 0.72 -9.09
C ASP A 58 -10.32 0.60 -7.59
N ILE A 59 -9.74 -0.41 -6.93
CA ILE A 59 -10.01 -0.73 -5.52
C ILE A 59 -8.78 -0.55 -4.63
N ARG A 60 -7.72 0.04 -5.17
CA ARG A 60 -6.51 0.38 -4.43
C ARG A 60 -6.82 1.34 -3.26
N PRO A 61 -6.05 1.26 -2.17
CA PRO A 61 -6.18 2.20 -1.06
C PRO A 61 -5.71 3.60 -1.44
N CYS A 62 -6.59 4.58 -1.31
CA CYS A 62 -6.29 6.01 -1.41
C CYS A 62 -5.90 6.59 -0.03
N SER A 63 -5.17 7.71 -0.01
CA SER A 63 -4.90 8.43 1.22
C SER A 63 -6.14 9.23 1.68
N GLU A 64 -6.41 9.31 2.99
CA GLU A 64 -7.66 9.90 3.56
C GLU A 64 -7.86 11.42 3.35
N ASN A 65 -7.13 12.05 2.42
CA ASN A 65 -7.29 13.48 2.09
C ASN A 65 -7.55 13.74 0.60
N SER A 66 -7.91 12.74 -0.18
CA SER A 66 -8.48 12.97 -1.51
C SER A 66 -9.95 13.37 -1.31
N LEU A 67 -10.17 14.61 -0.86
CA LEU A 67 -11.45 15.27 -1.07
C LEU A 67 -11.65 15.29 -2.58
N ASP A 68 -12.55 14.42 -3.03
CA ASP A 68 -13.17 14.53 -4.33
C ASP A 68 -13.66 15.97 -4.51
N GLY A 69 -13.09 16.61 -5.53
CA GLY A 69 -13.61 17.80 -6.20
C GLY A 69 -13.48 17.55 -7.69
#